data_AF-A0A350U8X8-F1
#
_entry.id   AF-A0A350U8X8-F1
#
_cell.length_a   1.000
_cell.length_b   1.000
_cell.length_c   1.000
_cell.angle_alpha   90.00
_cell.angle_beta   90.00
_cell.angle_gamma   90.00
#
_symmetry.space_group_name_H-M   'P 1'
#
loop_
_entity.id
_entity.type
_entity.pdbx_description
1 polymer ?
#
loop_
_entity_poly.entity_id
_entity_poly.type
_entity_poly.pdbx_seq_one_letter_code
_entity_poly.pdbx_strand_id
1 'polypeptide(L)'
;MKNKILYISIMAIFFVGFFYFWYSTHQPMPASTTVKLEIEEFEIARLMPSFDEWELKILTNEYFNSRNFIFLDNKTGEIVTTLSITNPARGTPDYRIIKGSKHDWLVVTKMVTWGTGMQIDNDEWYVLGRSGEMKMVMSYQSRTLGVPGESGKNEYGRTDIMNEGYPDDSAVDIKTTEKICSVAKDGSDKDCSESSHIYHYVWNADKEEFALE
;
A
#
# COMPACT_ATOMS: atom_id res chain seq x y z
N MET A 1 61.12 -13.72 34.92
CA MET A 1 60.56 -12.90 33.81
C MET A 1 59.26 -13.46 33.21
N LYS A 2 59.02 -14.79 33.20
CA LYS A 2 57.84 -15.40 32.55
C LYS A 2 56.46 -14.98 33.13
N ASN A 3 56.35 -14.75 34.44
CA ASN A 3 55.06 -14.37 35.07
C ASN A 3 54.63 -12.92 34.83
N LYS A 4 55.56 -12.01 34.49
CA LYS A 4 55.24 -10.59 34.24
C LYS A 4 54.56 -10.39 32.87
N ILE A 5 54.96 -11.17 31.87
CA ILE A 5 54.39 -11.11 30.52
C ILE A 5 52.94 -11.61 30.53
N LEU A 6 52.68 -12.70 31.24
CA LEU A 6 51.33 -13.24 31.40
C LEU A 6 50.37 -12.23 32.06
N TYR A 7 50.85 -11.52 33.09
CA TYR A 7 50.06 -10.51 33.80
C TYR A 7 49.72 -9.30 32.92
N ILE A 8 50.68 -8.85 32.09
CA ILE A 8 50.47 -7.75 31.14
C ILE A 8 49.46 -8.15 30.06
N SER A 9 49.52 -9.38 29.54
CA SER A 9 48.57 -9.87 28.54
C SER A 9 47.15 -9.98 29.09
N ILE A 10 46.97 -10.44 30.33
CA ILE A 10 45.64 -10.53 30.96
C ILE A 10 45.07 -9.13 31.22
N MET A 11 45.89 -8.20 31.73
CA MET A 11 45.48 -6.82 31.94
C MET A 11 45.08 -6.12 30.64
N ALA A 12 45.82 -6.36 29.55
CA ALA A 12 45.50 -5.79 28.24
C ALA A 12 44.16 -6.31 27.69
N ILE A 13 43.89 -7.62 27.82
CA ILE A 13 42.60 -8.20 27.40
C ILE A 13 41.45 -7.63 28.23
N PHE A 14 41.62 -7.50 29.54
CA PHE A 14 40.61 -6.87 30.41
C PHE A 14 40.38 -5.41 30.04
N PHE A 15 41.42 -4.63 29.76
CA PHE A 15 41.29 -3.23 29.41
C PHE A 15 40.59 -3.04 28.06
N VAL A 16 40.97 -3.83 27.04
CA VAL A 16 40.35 -3.75 25.70
C VAL A 16 38.90 -4.23 25.74
N GLY A 17 38.63 -5.34 26.44
CA GLY A 17 37.27 -5.86 26.61
C GLY A 17 36.36 -4.89 27.37
N PHE A 18 36.88 -4.29 28.46
CA PHE A 18 36.14 -3.31 29.24
C PHE A 18 35.89 -2.01 28.47
N PHE A 19 36.89 -1.49 27.74
CA PHE A 19 36.68 -0.31 26.90
C PHE A 19 35.71 -0.58 25.75
N TYR A 20 35.78 -1.76 25.13
CA TYR A 20 34.84 -2.13 24.07
C TYR A 20 33.41 -2.28 24.61
N PHE A 21 33.25 -2.91 25.76
CA PHE A 21 31.96 -3.04 26.44
C PHE A 21 31.41 -1.67 26.90
N TRP A 22 32.25 -0.83 27.49
CA TRP A 22 31.87 0.53 27.89
C TRP A 22 31.47 1.36 26.66
N TYR A 23 32.30 1.35 25.61
CA TYR A 23 32.05 2.11 24.39
C TYR A 23 30.78 1.65 23.67
N SER A 24 30.50 0.34 23.63
CA SER A 24 29.28 -0.20 23.01
C SER A 24 28.02 0.07 23.85
N THR A 25 28.11 0.02 25.18
CA THR A 25 26.97 0.31 26.08
C THR A 25 26.69 1.80 26.24
N HIS A 26 27.69 2.65 26.02
CA HIS A 26 27.58 4.11 26.08
C HIS A 26 27.70 4.78 24.71
N GLN A 27 27.49 4.02 23.62
CA GLN A 27 27.12 4.65 22.36
C GLN A 27 25.88 5.50 22.67
N PRO A 28 25.91 6.83 22.50
CA PRO A 28 24.68 7.59 22.55
C PRO A 28 23.76 6.96 21.51
N MET A 29 22.57 6.52 21.94
CA MET A 29 21.53 6.15 20.98
C MET A 29 21.49 7.30 19.97
N PRO A 30 21.58 7.02 18.65
CA PRO A 30 21.49 8.07 17.66
C PRO A 30 20.22 8.85 18.02
N ALA A 31 20.39 10.15 18.30
CA ALA A 31 19.30 11.01 18.72
C ALA A 31 18.13 10.70 17.79
N SER A 32 17.01 10.23 18.35
CA SER A 32 15.86 9.85 17.53
C SER A 32 15.59 11.05 16.66
N THR A 33 15.86 10.92 15.37
CA THR A 33 15.54 11.97 14.43
C THR A 33 14.03 11.95 14.48
N THR A 34 13.44 12.87 15.23
CA THR A 34 12.01 13.07 15.25
C THR A 34 11.71 13.58 13.85
N VAL A 35 11.55 12.65 12.91
CA VAL A 35 11.14 12.94 11.55
C VAL A 35 9.81 13.61 11.73
N LYS A 36 9.80 14.92 11.50
CA LYS A 36 8.58 15.71 11.54
C LYS A 36 7.80 15.24 10.32
N LEU A 37 6.85 14.32 10.51
CA LEU A 37 5.92 13.94 9.46
C LEU A 37 5.15 15.20 9.08
N GLU A 38 5.39 15.69 7.88
CA GLU A 38 4.66 16.81 7.32
C GLU A 38 3.37 16.26 6.73
N ILE A 39 2.23 16.77 7.19
CA ILE A 39 0.94 16.40 6.61
C ILE A 39 0.91 17.03 5.22
N GLU A 40 0.77 16.21 4.19
CA GLU A 40 0.87 16.64 2.80
C GLU A 40 -0.52 16.96 2.23
N GLU A 41 -1.53 16.15 2.57
CA GLU A 41 -2.87 16.30 2.03
C GLU A 41 -3.96 16.06 3.10
N PHE A 42 -5.13 16.62 2.84
CA PHE A 42 -6.30 16.56 3.71
C PHE A 42 -7.56 16.30 2.89
N GLU A 43 -8.30 15.27 3.30
CA GLU A 43 -9.60 14.92 2.73
C GLU A 43 -10.63 14.63 3.83
N ILE A 44 -11.91 14.72 3.49
CA ILE A 44 -13.03 14.27 4.32
C ILE A 44 -13.78 13.18 3.56
N ALA A 45 -14.02 12.04 4.22
CA ALA A 45 -14.73 10.92 3.62
C ALA A 45 -15.58 10.15 4.64
N ARG A 46 -16.70 9.60 4.17
CA ARG A 46 -17.60 8.73 4.94
C ARG A 46 -17.16 7.27 4.83
N LEU A 47 -16.01 6.91 5.40
CA LEU A 47 -15.42 5.58 5.19
C LEU A 47 -16.08 4.44 5.98
N MET A 48 -17.15 4.70 6.74
CA MET A 48 -17.78 3.70 7.59
C MET A 48 -19.16 3.29 7.04
N PRO A 49 -19.32 2.07 6.48
CA PRO A 49 -20.58 1.64 5.87
C PRO A 49 -21.75 1.51 6.84
N SER A 50 -21.47 1.34 8.15
CA SER A 50 -22.48 1.03 9.17
C SER A 50 -23.01 2.23 9.95
N PHE A 51 -22.44 3.42 9.77
CA PHE A 51 -22.89 4.65 10.42
C PHE A 51 -23.07 5.73 9.38
N ASP A 52 -24.32 5.88 8.92
CA ASP A 52 -24.70 6.92 7.99
C ASP A 52 -24.19 8.29 8.49
N GLU A 53 -23.52 9.03 7.59
CA GLU A 53 -23.02 10.40 7.82
C GLU A 53 -21.83 10.53 8.79
N TRP A 54 -21.20 9.44 9.26
CA TRP A 54 -19.96 9.58 10.02
C TRP A 54 -18.78 9.91 9.10
N GLU A 55 -18.38 11.18 9.12
CA GLU A 55 -17.24 11.68 8.37
C GLU A 55 -15.93 11.55 9.16
N LEU A 56 -14.91 11.07 8.46
CA LEU A 56 -13.53 11.05 8.94
C LEU A 56 -12.72 12.10 8.21
N LYS A 57 -11.90 12.81 8.96
CA LYS A 57 -10.81 13.62 8.44
C LYS A 57 -9.60 12.71 8.21
N ILE A 58 -9.14 12.66 6.97
CA ILE A 58 -7.99 11.85 6.56
C ILE A 58 -6.79 12.78 6.43
N LEU A 59 -5.73 12.47 7.19
CA LEU A 59 -4.44 13.11 7.06
C LEU A 59 -3.48 12.12 6.41
N THR A 60 -2.80 12.55 5.35
CA THR A 60 -1.84 11.70 4.64
C THR A 60 -0.43 12.27 4.70
N ASN A 61 0.54 11.37 4.69
CA ASN A 61 1.96 11.69 4.56
C ASN A 61 2.67 10.57 3.78
N GLU A 62 3.71 10.95 3.07
CA GLU A 62 4.65 10.04 2.45
C GLU A 62 5.92 9.86 3.29
N TYR A 63 6.33 8.60 3.47
CA TYR A 63 7.61 8.27 4.08
C TYR A 63 8.27 7.09 3.38
N PHE A 64 9.43 7.33 2.76
CA PHE A 64 10.11 6.36 1.89
C PHE A 64 9.16 5.78 0.81
N ASN A 65 8.85 4.49 0.91
CA ASN A 65 7.98 3.78 -0.02
C ASN A 65 6.60 3.52 0.60
N SER A 66 6.21 4.31 1.61
CA SER A 66 4.99 4.10 2.40
C SER A 66 4.08 5.31 2.36
N ARG A 67 2.80 5.06 2.12
CA ARG A 67 1.70 6.03 2.30
C ARG A 67 1.10 5.78 3.68
N ASN A 68 1.12 6.80 4.52
CA ASN A 68 0.56 6.74 5.86
C ASN A 68 -0.72 7.56 5.92
N PHE A 69 -1.73 7.01 6.55
CA PHE A 69 -3.03 7.62 6.78
C PHE A 69 -3.30 7.69 8.28
N ILE A 70 -3.73 8.85 8.75
CA ILE A 70 -4.29 9.04 10.08
C ILE A 70 -5.75 9.46 9.90
N PHE A 71 -6.65 8.67 10.47
CA PHE A 71 -8.09 8.92 10.41
C PHE A 71 -8.53 9.55 11.72
N LEU A 72 -9.03 10.77 11.64
CA LEU A 72 -9.56 11.52 12.77
C LEU A 72 -11.09 11.58 12.66
N ASP A 73 -11.77 11.54 13.81
CA ASP A 73 -13.17 11.92 13.87
C ASP A 73 -13.31 13.39 13.47
N ASN A 74 -14.18 13.70 12.49
CA ASN A 74 -14.30 15.07 11.97
C ASN A 74 -14.87 16.07 13.01
N LYS A 75 -15.62 15.59 14.01
CA LYS A 75 -16.26 16.44 15.04
C LYS A 75 -15.33 16.67 16.24
N THR A 76 -14.69 15.63 16.76
CA THR A 76 -13.87 15.70 17.97
C THR A 76 -12.38 15.94 17.66
N GLY A 77 -11.93 15.59 16.46
CA GLY A 77 -10.52 15.61 16.08
C GLY A 77 -9.69 14.49 16.72
N GLU A 78 -10.32 13.55 17.41
CA GLU A 78 -9.65 12.40 18.03
C GLU A 78 -9.21 11.40 16.97
N ILE A 79 -8.07 10.75 17.19
CA ILE A 79 -7.58 9.69 16.32
C ILE A 79 -8.51 8.48 16.47
N VAL A 80 -9.14 8.08 15.38
CA VAL A 80 -9.91 6.84 15.28
C VAL A 80 -8.96 5.68 15.02
N THR A 81 -8.14 5.79 13.96
CA THR A 81 -7.22 4.72 13.56
C THR A 81 -6.13 5.22 12.62
N THR A 82 -5.22 4.34 12.24
CA THR A 82 -4.16 4.59 11.25
C THR A 82 -4.04 3.46 10.26
N LEU A 83 -3.53 3.75 9.07
CA LEU A 83 -3.22 2.76 8.04
C LEU A 83 -1.87 3.13 7.41
N SER A 84 -0.98 2.16 7.27
CA SER A 84 0.29 2.35 6.57
C SER A 84 0.41 1.28 5.50
N ILE A 85 0.53 1.72 4.25
CA ILE A 85 0.68 0.83 3.10
C ILE A 85 2.05 1.10 2.49
N THR A 86 2.83 0.03 2.32
CA THR A 86 4.18 0.10 1.79
C THR A 86 4.26 -0.59 0.44
N ASN A 87 4.90 0.06 -0.52
CA ASN A 87 5.19 -0.48 -1.84
C ASN A 87 6.69 -0.72 -1.99
N PRO A 88 7.23 -1.92 -1.69
CA PRO A 88 8.67 -2.12 -1.71
C PRO A 88 9.29 -2.03 -3.12
N ALA A 89 8.48 -2.18 -4.18
CA ALA A 89 8.95 -2.31 -5.56
C ALA A 89 8.96 -0.98 -6.35
N ARG A 90 8.26 0.04 -5.87
CA ARG A 90 8.12 1.37 -6.50
C ARG A 90 8.00 2.44 -5.40
N GLY A 91 8.07 3.72 -5.78
CA GLY A 91 7.82 4.82 -4.83
C GLY A 91 6.45 4.72 -4.13
N THR A 92 6.16 5.72 -3.30
CA THR A 92 4.99 5.75 -2.43
C THR A 92 3.68 5.32 -3.14
N PRO A 93 2.85 4.44 -2.56
CA PRO A 93 1.53 4.10 -3.10
C PRO A 93 0.71 5.35 -3.41
N ASP A 94 -0.04 5.31 -4.49
CA ASP A 94 -1.03 6.33 -4.84
C ASP A 94 -2.37 6.01 -4.16
N TYR A 95 -3.25 7.00 -4.01
CA TYR A 95 -4.58 6.77 -3.44
C TYR A 95 -5.64 7.71 -4.02
N ARG A 96 -6.90 7.33 -3.84
CA ARG A 96 -8.06 8.14 -4.17
C ARG A 96 -9.24 7.79 -3.30
N ILE A 97 -10.17 8.73 -3.13
CA ILE A 97 -11.47 8.47 -2.51
C ILE A 97 -12.54 8.33 -3.59
N ILE A 98 -13.23 7.19 -3.60
CA ILE A 98 -14.41 6.98 -4.45
C ILE A 98 -15.65 7.36 -3.64
N LYS A 99 -16.44 8.27 -4.18
CA LYS A 99 -17.67 8.75 -3.53
C LYS A 99 -18.84 7.83 -3.87
N GLY A 100 -19.37 7.13 -2.88
CA GLY A 100 -20.60 6.35 -3.01
C GLY A 100 -21.83 7.12 -2.56
N SER A 101 -22.98 6.48 -2.67
CA SER A 101 -24.28 7.03 -2.28
C SER A 101 -24.39 7.22 -0.75
N LYS A 102 -24.06 6.18 0.02
CA LYS A 102 -24.15 6.15 1.49
C LYS A 102 -22.80 6.27 2.16
N HIS A 103 -21.76 5.72 1.54
CA HIS A 103 -20.41 5.74 2.08
C HIS A 103 -19.37 5.93 0.98
N ASP A 104 -18.19 6.37 1.38
CA ASP A 104 -17.05 6.56 0.50
C ASP A 104 -16.06 5.41 0.68
N TRP A 105 -15.21 5.18 -0.32
CA TRP A 105 -14.20 4.12 -0.28
C TRP A 105 -12.80 4.72 -0.42
N LEU A 106 -11.87 4.31 0.43
CA LEU A 106 -10.46 4.61 0.25
C LEU A 106 -9.85 3.56 -0.67
N VAL A 107 -9.38 3.96 -1.84
CA VAL A 107 -8.65 3.08 -2.76
C VAL A 107 -7.19 3.44 -2.72
N VAL A 108 -6.33 2.44 -2.49
CA VAL A 108 -4.88 2.60 -2.51
C VAL A 108 -4.32 1.71 -3.60
N THR A 109 -3.60 2.32 -4.53
CA THR A 109 -2.94 1.62 -5.63
C THR A 109 -1.53 1.28 -5.19
N LYS A 110 -1.25 -0.02 -5.03
CA LYS A 110 0.09 -0.53 -4.73
C LYS A 110 0.60 -1.42 -5.84
N MET A 111 1.91 -1.40 -6.05
CA MET A 111 2.54 -2.34 -6.95
C MET A 111 2.87 -3.63 -6.21
N VAL A 112 2.54 -4.75 -6.82
CA VAL A 112 3.02 -6.08 -6.44
C VAL A 112 3.92 -6.60 -7.55
N THR A 113 5.01 -7.26 -7.17
CA THR A 113 5.83 -8.01 -8.12
C THR A 113 5.37 -9.46 -8.11
N TRP A 114 4.99 -9.98 -9.27
CA TRP A 114 4.53 -11.35 -9.43
C TRP A 114 5.50 -12.18 -10.26
N GLY A 115 5.76 -13.41 -9.82
CA GLY A 115 6.57 -14.39 -10.56
C GLY A 115 7.90 -13.86 -11.10
N THR A 116 8.01 -13.82 -12.43
CA THR A 116 9.22 -13.53 -13.24
C THR A 116 9.70 -12.07 -13.22
N GLY A 117 9.19 -11.24 -12.31
CA GLY A 117 9.50 -9.80 -12.25
C GLY A 117 8.46 -8.91 -12.94
N MET A 118 7.29 -9.46 -13.27
CA MET A 118 6.14 -8.69 -13.75
C MET A 118 5.69 -7.72 -12.66
N GLN A 119 5.55 -6.45 -13.03
CA GLN A 119 5.04 -5.40 -12.16
C GLN A 119 3.56 -5.18 -12.42
N ILE A 120 2.77 -5.36 -11.37
CA ILE A 120 1.32 -5.28 -11.42
C ILE A 120 0.88 -4.22 -10.42
N ASP A 121 0.15 -3.22 -10.88
CA ASP A 121 -0.55 -2.31 -9.97
C ASP A 121 -1.86 -3.00 -9.54
N ASN A 122 -2.08 -3.07 -8.23
CA ASN A 122 -3.29 -3.57 -7.60
C ASN A 122 -3.99 -2.41 -6.88
N ASP A 123 -5.28 -2.27 -7.11
CA ASP A 123 -6.12 -1.35 -6.36
C ASP A 123 -6.74 -2.11 -5.17
N GLU A 124 -6.47 -1.63 -3.96
CA GLU A 124 -7.00 -2.16 -2.71
C GLU A 124 -7.99 -1.17 -2.11
N TRP A 125 -9.20 -1.63 -1.86
CA TRP A 125 -10.29 -0.81 -1.31
C TRP A 125 -10.41 -1.03 0.18
N TYR A 126 -10.54 0.05 0.92
CA TYR A 126 -10.58 0.07 2.37
C TYR A 126 -11.79 0.83 2.90
N VAL A 127 -12.32 0.33 4.02
CA VAL A 127 -13.34 0.98 4.84
C VAL A 127 -12.95 0.95 6.31
N LEU A 128 -13.55 1.82 7.12
CA LEU A 128 -13.51 1.69 8.56
C LEU A 128 -14.53 0.63 9.00
N GLY A 129 -14.03 -0.48 9.54
CA GLY A 129 -14.87 -1.53 10.11
C GLY A 129 -15.48 -1.11 11.45
N ARG A 130 -16.49 -1.85 11.92
CA ARG A 130 -17.15 -1.60 13.20
C ARG A 130 -16.22 -1.67 14.42
N SER A 131 -15.11 -2.40 14.30
CA SER A 131 -14.08 -2.50 15.32
C SER A 131 -13.21 -1.24 15.46
N GLY A 132 -13.38 -0.25 14.58
CA GLY A 132 -12.55 0.95 14.53
C GLY A 132 -11.23 0.74 13.78
N GLU A 133 -11.06 -0.37 13.06
CA GLU A 133 -9.88 -0.66 12.25
C GLU A 133 -10.18 -0.51 10.76
N MET A 134 -9.20 -0.06 9.98
CA MET A 134 -9.31 -0.07 8.53
C MET A 134 -9.26 -1.51 8.01
N LYS A 135 -10.27 -1.89 7.24
CA LYS A 135 -10.41 -3.21 6.65
C LYS A 135 -10.34 -3.13 5.13
N MET A 136 -9.52 -3.96 4.51
CA MET A 136 -9.55 -4.17 3.07
C MET A 136 -10.77 -5.01 2.70
N VAL A 137 -11.55 -4.54 1.73
CA VAL A 137 -12.83 -5.17 1.33
C VAL A 137 -12.83 -5.68 -0.10
N MET A 138 -11.87 -5.23 -0.91
CA MET A 138 -11.72 -5.64 -2.30
C MET A 138 -10.27 -5.40 -2.73
N SER A 139 -9.74 -6.30 -3.56
CA SER A 139 -8.46 -6.11 -4.23
C SER A 139 -8.55 -6.68 -5.63
N TYR A 140 -8.11 -5.92 -6.62
CA TYR A 140 -8.04 -6.37 -8.01
C TYR A 140 -6.83 -5.75 -8.72
N GLN A 141 -6.40 -6.42 -9.79
CA GLN A 141 -5.35 -5.93 -10.66
C GLN A 141 -5.84 -4.73 -11.48
N SER A 142 -5.29 -3.55 -11.23
CA SER A 142 -5.67 -2.30 -11.90
C SER A 142 -4.90 -2.05 -13.19
N ARG A 143 -3.61 -2.43 -13.21
CA ARG A 143 -2.78 -2.32 -14.41
C ARG A 143 -1.68 -3.37 -14.45
N THR A 144 -1.49 -3.99 -15.60
CA THR A 144 -0.23 -4.68 -15.93
C THR A 144 0.58 -3.83 -16.88
N LEU A 145 1.82 -3.58 -16.51
CA LEU A 145 2.86 -3.17 -17.45
C LEU A 145 3.57 -4.45 -17.88
N GLY A 146 3.61 -4.71 -19.19
CA GLY A 146 4.06 -5.99 -19.76
C GLY A 146 5.41 -6.48 -19.22
N VAL A 147 5.65 -7.79 -19.30
CA VAL A 147 6.87 -8.44 -18.82
C VAL A 147 8.08 -7.94 -19.61
N PRO A 148 9.06 -7.24 -18.98
CA PRO A 148 10.27 -6.86 -19.68
C PRO A 148 11.06 -8.12 -20.08
N GLY A 149 11.23 -8.35 -21.39
CA GLY A 149 12.14 -9.38 -21.92
C GLY A 149 11.49 -10.65 -22.44
N GLU A 150 10.16 -10.76 -22.47
CA GLU A 150 9.51 -11.86 -23.20
C GLU A 150 9.54 -11.55 -24.71
N SER A 151 10.36 -12.31 -25.46
CA SER A 151 10.63 -11.99 -26.85
C SER A 151 9.38 -12.19 -27.72
N GLY A 152 8.87 -11.10 -28.30
CA GLY A 152 7.90 -11.12 -29.39
C GLY A 152 6.44 -10.82 -29.03
N LYS A 153 6.12 -10.55 -27.76
CA LYS A 153 4.78 -10.11 -27.34
C LYS A 153 4.84 -9.04 -26.25
N ASN A 154 3.94 -8.06 -26.34
CA ASN A 154 3.64 -7.11 -25.28
C ASN A 154 2.22 -7.37 -24.78
N GLU A 155 2.06 -7.49 -23.46
CA GLU A 155 0.77 -7.62 -22.80
C GLU A 155 0.48 -6.36 -21.99
N TYR A 156 -0.69 -5.78 -22.22
CA TYR A 156 -1.18 -4.60 -21.52
C TYR A 156 -2.52 -4.92 -20.89
N GLY A 157 -2.62 -4.75 -19.57
CA GLY A 157 -3.88 -4.83 -18.85
C GLY A 157 -4.23 -3.47 -18.28
N ARG A 158 -5.48 -3.05 -18.46
CA ARG A 158 -6.08 -1.91 -17.77
C ARG A 158 -7.42 -2.32 -17.19
N THR A 159 -7.67 -1.90 -15.97
CA THR A 159 -8.96 -2.08 -15.33
C THR A 159 -9.55 -0.73 -14.98
N ASP A 160 -10.81 -0.53 -15.35
CA ASP A 160 -11.58 0.69 -15.10
C ASP A 160 -12.82 0.36 -14.28
N ILE A 161 -13.13 1.22 -13.30
CA ILE A 161 -14.39 1.12 -12.55
C ILE A 161 -15.50 1.71 -13.42
N MET A 162 -16.50 0.90 -13.74
CA MET A 162 -17.58 1.29 -14.64
C MET A 162 -18.74 1.96 -13.91
N ASN A 163 -18.94 1.60 -12.65
CA ASN A 163 -19.99 2.15 -11.79
C ASN A 163 -19.41 2.40 -10.40
N GLU A 164 -18.89 3.61 -10.20
CA GLU A 164 -18.28 4.05 -8.94
C GLU A 164 -19.29 4.25 -7.79
N GLY A 165 -20.60 4.19 -8.08
CA GLY A 165 -21.64 4.40 -7.08
C GLY A 165 -22.96 3.79 -7.54
N TYR A 166 -23.08 2.46 -7.45
CA TYR A 166 -24.39 1.83 -7.48
C TYR A 166 -25.33 2.57 -6.51
N PRO A 167 -26.62 2.77 -6.84
CA PRO A 167 -27.50 3.67 -6.08
C PRO A 167 -27.62 3.39 -4.58
N ASP A 168 -27.24 2.18 -4.15
CA ASP A 168 -27.26 1.69 -2.79
C ASP A 168 -25.90 1.15 -2.31
N ASP A 169 -24.83 1.39 -3.08
CA ASP A 169 -23.46 0.88 -2.85
C ASP A 169 -23.39 -0.66 -2.71
N SER A 170 -24.40 -1.40 -3.19
CA SER A 170 -24.48 -2.86 -3.03
C SER A 170 -23.55 -3.63 -3.96
N ALA A 171 -23.03 -2.98 -5.00
CA ALA A 171 -22.18 -3.61 -6.00
C ALA A 171 -21.17 -2.62 -6.58
N VAL A 172 -20.20 -3.16 -7.32
CA VAL A 172 -19.28 -2.41 -8.15
C VAL A 172 -18.95 -3.23 -9.40
N ASP A 173 -18.96 -2.57 -10.56
CA ASP A 173 -18.55 -3.17 -11.81
C ASP A 173 -17.15 -2.74 -12.18
N ILE A 174 -16.34 -3.73 -12.52
CA ILE A 174 -14.94 -3.54 -12.85
C ILE A 174 -14.71 -4.11 -14.24
N LYS A 175 -14.42 -3.23 -15.20
CA LYS A 175 -14.09 -3.64 -16.57
C LYS A 175 -12.59 -3.84 -16.69
N THR A 176 -12.17 -5.07 -16.93
CA THR A 176 -10.79 -5.39 -17.32
C THR A 176 -10.71 -5.45 -18.83
N THR A 177 -9.73 -4.74 -19.39
CA THR A 177 -9.38 -4.76 -20.81
C THR A 177 -7.96 -5.27 -20.95
N GLU A 178 -7.80 -6.35 -21.70
CA GLU A 178 -6.53 -6.97 -22.00
C GLU A 178 -6.21 -6.77 -23.48
N LYS A 179 -5.04 -6.19 -23.76
CA LYS A 179 -4.51 -5.98 -25.10
C LYS A 179 -3.20 -6.73 -25.24
N ILE A 180 -3.19 -7.68 -26.17
CA ILE A 180 -2.01 -8.49 -26.50
C ILE A 180 -1.55 -8.07 -27.89
N CYS A 181 -0.31 -7.61 -28.00
CA CYS A 181 0.30 -7.21 -29.27
C CYS A 181 1.53 -8.05 -29.57
N SER A 182 1.75 -8.39 -30.84
CA SER A 182 3.07 -8.85 -31.29
C SER A 182 4.04 -7.67 -31.41
N VAL A 183 5.34 -7.92 -31.31
CA VAL A 183 6.36 -6.86 -31.37
C VAL A 183 7.03 -6.83 -32.74
N ALA A 184 7.01 -5.68 -33.42
CA ALA A 184 7.70 -5.46 -34.67
C ALA A 184 9.23 -5.34 -34.47
N LYS A 185 10.00 -5.39 -35.57
CA LYS A 185 11.48 -5.33 -35.50
C LYS A 185 12.01 -4.01 -34.92
N ASP A 186 11.24 -2.94 -35.01
CA ASP A 186 11.56 -1.63 -34.43
C ASP A 186 11.10 -1.48 -32.97
N GLY A 187 10.52 -2.53 -32.39
CA GLY A 187 9.98 -2.53 -31.02
C GLY A 187 8.56 -2.00 -30.90
N SER A 188 7.91 -1.61 -32.01
CA SER A 188 6.52 -1.12 -31.98
C SER A 188 5.50 -2.26 -31.91
N ASP A 189 4.31 -1.97 -31.40
CA ASP A 189 3.19 -2.91 -31.35
C ASP A 189 2.64 -3.20 -32.76
N LYS A 190 2.40 -4.47 -33.06
CA LYS A 190 1.80 -4.96 -34.32
C LYS A 190 0.79 -6.08 -34.03
N ASP A 191 -0.22 -6.22 -34.89
CA ASP A 191 -1.20 -7.32 -34.83
C ASP A 191 -1.80 -7.51 -33.42
N CYS A 192 -2.40 -6.44 -32.90
CA CYS A 192 -2.96 -6.44 -31.56
C CYS A 192 -4.35 -7.08 -31.53
N SER A 193 -4.61 -7.91 -30.53
CA SER A 193 -5.93 -8.35 -30.13
C SER A 193 -6.32 -7.69 -28.81
N GLU A 194 -7.56 -7.24 -28.72
CA GLU A 194 -8.13 -6.71 -27.49
C GLU A 194 -9.31 -7.59 -27.06
N SER A 195 -9.38 -7.89 -25.77
CA SER A 195 -10.54 -8.50 -25.14
C SER A 195 -10.91 -7.71 -23.90
N SER A 196 -12.19 -7.72 -23.54
CA SER A 196 -12.64 -7.09 -22.32
C SER A 196 -13.68 -7.95 -21.61
N HIS A 197 -13.65 -7.89 -20.30
CA HIS A 197 -14.58 -8.58 -19.42
C HIS A 197 -15.02 -7.63 -18.31
N ILE A 198 -16.26 -7.77 -17.86
CA ILE A 198 -16.79 -7.02 -16.73
C ILE A 198 -16.97 -7.99 -15.59
N TYR A 199 -16.26 -7.74 -14.49
CA TYR A 199 -16.41 -8.43 -13.23
C TYR A 199 -17.43 -7.68 -12.38
N HIS A 200 -18.48 -8.39 -11.95
CA HIS A 200 -19.51 -7.87 -11.06
C HIS A 200 -19.19 -8.29 -9.63
N TYR A 201 -18.94 -7.32 -8.76
CA TYR A 201 -18.67 -7.56 -7.36
C TYR A 201 -19.86 -7.10 -6.52
N VAL A 202 -20.36 -7.96 -5.65
CA VAL A 202 -21.50 -7.70 -4.78
C VAL A 202 -21.05 -7.63 -3.33
N TRP A 203 -21.55 -6.65 -2.59
CA TRP A 203 -21.26 -6.47 -1.18
C TRP A 203 -21.89 -7.60 -0.35
N ASN A 204 -21.05 -8.37 0.34
CA ASN A 204 -21.46 -9.36 1.32
C ASN A 204 -21.51 -8.72 2.70
N ALA A 205 -22.70 -8.40 3.19
CA ALA A 205 -22.87 -7.74 4.49
C ALA A 205 -22.42 -8.58 5.69
N ASP A 206 -22.50 -9.92 5.61
CA ASP A 206 -22.08 -10.80 6.71
C ASP A 206 -20.57 -10.84 6.86
N LYS A 207 -19.86 -10.80 5.72
CA LYS A 207 -18.40 -10.83 5.68
C LYS A 207 -17.79 -9.43 5.64
N GLU A 208 -18.60 -8.39 5.44
CA GLU A 208 -18.19 -7.00 5.19
C GLU A 208 -17.07 -6.93 4.13
N GLU A 209 -17.31 -7.52 2.96
CA GLU A 209 -16.37 -7.55 1.82
C GLU A 209 -17.13 -7.61 0.49
N PHE A 210 -16.50 -7.21 -0.61
CA PHE A 210 -17.01 -7.46 -1.96
C PHE A 210 -16.63 -8.87 -2.42
N ALA A 211 -17.62 -9.63 -2.87
CA ALA A 211 -17.42 -10.95 -3.46
C ALA A 211 -17.70 -10.91 -4.97
N LEU A 212 -16.88 -11.61 -5.74
CA LEU A 212 -17.13 -11.81 -7.16
C LEU A 212 -18.33 -12.76 -7.35
N GLU A 213 -19.31 -12.35 -8.15
CA GLU A 213 -20.49 -13.17 -8.51
C GLU A 213 -20.26 -14.03 -9.77
#